data_AF-A0A1G2VR34-F1
#
_entry.id   AF-A0A1G2VR34-F1
#
_cell.length_a   1.000
_cell.length_b   1.000
_cell.length_c   1.000
_cell.angle_alpha   90.00
_cell.angle_beta   90.00
_cell.angle_gamma   90.00
#
_symmetry.space_group_name_H-M   'P 1'
#
loop_
_entity.id
_entity.type
_entity.pdbx_description
1 polymer ?
#
loop_
_entity_poly.entity_id
_entity_poly.type
_entity_poly.pdbx_seq_one_letter_code
_entity_poly.pdbx_strand_id
1 'polypeptide(L)'
;MNKEFHRENEQLPSLLRAEVVLDKQKFGQPLAEGIERKARNGFAFFAKRRDEKSGKERWEFITVRIGDAPILYTVNDKQYRNFSKREIVAVPADFIWNLEEKIWTVSWKEDPPGDILDETREKTDGP
;
A
#
# COMPACT_ATOMS: atom_id res chain seq x y z
N MET A 1 16.42 -18.48 -12.66
CA MET A 1 17.19 -18.27 -11.42
C MET A 1 16.52 -17.15 -10.66
N ASN A 2 15.56 -17.49 -9.79
CA ASN A 2 14.79 -16.51 -9.01
C ASN A 2 15.64 -16.15 -7.79
N LYS A 3 16.19 -14.93 -7.77
CA LYS A 3 16.75 -14.36 -6.55
C LYS A 3 15.57 -13.88 -5.72
N GLU A 4 15.18 -14.67 -4.72
CA GLU A 4 14.26 -14.22 -3.68
C GLU A 4 14.96 -13.07 -2.92
N PHE A 5 14.50 -11.85 -3.18
CA PHE A 5 14.94 -10.66 -2.46
C PHE A 5 14.22 -10.61 -1.11
N HIS A 6 14.70 -11.40 -0.15
CA HIS A 6 14.40 -11.14 1.25
C HIS A 6 15.27 -9.96 1.72
N ARG A 7 14.90 -8.74 1.31
CA ARG A 7 15.38 -7.52 1.98
C ARG A 7 14.36 -7.15 3.02
N GLU A 8 14.75 -7.28 4.28
CA GLU A 8 14.08 -6.59 5.38
C GLU A 8 13.95 -5.11 4.99
N ASN A 9 12.75 -4.54 5.18
CA ASN A 9 12.38 -3.20 4.71
C ASN A 9 13.33 -2.07 5.20
N GLU A 10 14.23 -2.36 6.14
CA GLU A 10 15.16 -1.41 6.79
C GLU A 10 16.13 -0.69 5.83
N GLN A 11 16.38 -1.22 4.63
CA GLN A 11 17.28 -0.59 3.65
C GLN A 11 16.56 0.10 2.49
N LEU A 12 15.22 0.01 2.42
CA LEU A 12 14.48 0.67 1.35
C LEU A 12 14.30 2.16 1.68
N PRO A 13 14.41 3.05 0.69
CA PRO A 13 13.95 4.42 0.81
C PRO A 13 12.51 4.45 1.34
N SER A 14 12.19 5.43 2.20
CA SER A 14 10.85 5.55 2.78
C SER A 14 9.76 5.85 1.77
N LEU A 15 10.13 6.38 0.60
CA LEU A 15 9.22 6.62 -0.51
C LEU A 15 9.78 6.05 -1.82
N LEU A 16 8.99 5.23 -2.48
CA LEU A 16 9.33 4.57 -3.74
C LEU A 16 8.31 4.93 -4.82
N ARG A 17 8.75 5.01 -6.08
CA ARG A 17 7.83 5.06 -7.21
C ARG A 17 7.18 3.69 -7.39
N ALA A 18 5.86 3.65 -7.49
CA ALA A 18 5.16 2.40 -7.74
C ALA A 18 5.11 2.07 -9.24
N GLU A 19 5.27 0.79 -9.58
CA GLU A 19 4.93 0.26 -10.90
C GLU A 19 3.46 -0.17 -10.91
N VAL A 20 2.69 0.25 -11.91
CA VAL A 20 1.28 -0.16 -12.07
C VAL A 20 1.21 -1.27 -13.12
N VAL A 21 0.71 -2.44 -12.73
CA VAL A 21 0.66 -3.63 -13.60
C VAL A 21 -0.79 -4.11 -13.73
N LEU A 22 -1.21 -4.49 -14.94
CA LEU A 22 -2.48 -5.19 -15.15
C LEU A 22 -2.27 -6.69 -14.99
N ASP A 23 -2.87 -7.27 -13.96
CA ASP A 23 -2.91 -8.71 -13.73
C ASP A 23 -4.32 -9.14 -13.32
N LYS A 24 -5.07 -9.66 -14.30
CA LYS A 24 -6.44 -10.13 -14.11
C LYS A 24 -6.51 -11.39 -13.25
N GLN A 25 -5.42 -12.17 -13.13
CA GLN A 25 -5.40 -13.38 -12.31
C GLN A 25 -5.42 -13.07 -10.81
N LYS A 26 -5.00 -11.86 -10.41
CA LYS A 26 -5.07 -11.39 -9.02
C LYS A 26 -6.49 -11.08 -8.56
N PHE A 27 -7.48 -11.07 -9.46
CA PHE A 27 -8.88 -10.85 -9.09
C PHE A 27 -9.37 -11.95 -8.15
N GLY A 28 -9.89 -11.57 -6.98
CA GLY A 28 -10.48 -12.51 -6.03
C GLY A 28 -9.47 -13.41 -5.30
N GLN A 29 -8.16 -13.21 -5.47
CA GLN A 29 -7.17 -13.94 -4.67
C GLN A 29 -7.14 -13.39 -3.24
N PRO A 30 -7.56 -14.16 -2.22
CA PRO A 30 -7.40 -13.72 -0.84
C PRO A 30 -5.91 -13.63 -0.50
N LEU A 31 -5.56 -12.72 0.40
CA LEU A 31 -4.24 -12.77 1.03
C LEU A 31 -4.16 -14.09 1.79
N ALA A 32 -3.10 -14.86 1.54
CA ALA A 32 -2.84 -16.08 2.30
C ALA A 32 -2.76 -15.74 3.80
N GLU A 33 -3.26 -16.66 4.64
CA GLU A 33 -3.11 -16.55 6.08
C GLU A 33 -1.63 -16.43 6.44
N GLY A 34 -1.35 -15.63 7.46
CA GLY A 34 0.00 -15.46 7.96
C GLY A 34 0.44 -16.59 8.87
N ILE A 35 1.73 -16.59 9.18
CA ILE A 35 2.31 -17.44 10.22
C ILE A 35 2.47 -16.54 11.44
N GLU A 36 2.02 -17.02 12.61
CA GLU A 36 2.14 -16.27 13.86
C GLU A 36 3.59 -15.81 14.08
N ARG A 37 3.76 -14.54 14.48
CA ARG A 37 5.06 -13.89 14.75
C ARG A 37 6.00 -13.78 13.54
N LYS A 38 5.55 -14.10 12.32
CA LYS A 38 6.32 -13.86 11.09
C LYS A 38 5.80 -12.62 10.39
N ALA A 39 6.56 -11.52 10.52
CA ALA A 39 6.32 -10.33 9.74
C ALA A 39 6.53 -10.62 8.25
N ARG A 40 5.72 -10.00 7.39
CA ARG A 40 5.91 -10.00 5.95
C ARG A 40 6.09 -8.57 5.46
N ASN A 41 6.99 -8.42 4.49
CA ASN A 41 7.19 -7.13 3.84
C ASN A 41 6.06 -6.86 2.86
N GLY A 42 5.74 -5.58 2.69
CA GLY A 42 4.88 -5.11 1.64
C GLY A 42 4.95 -3.61 1.50
N PHE A 43 3.93 -3.05 0.86
CA PHE A 43 3.87 -1.63 0.55
C PHE A 43 2.46 -1.09 0.74
N ALA A 44 2.37 0.12 1.29
CA ALA A 44 1.20 0.97 1.25
C ALA A 44 1.28 1.89 0.03
N PHE A 45 0.21 1.96 -0.76
CA PHE A 45 0.18 2.71 -2.02
C PHE A 45 -0.70 3.94 -1.91
N PHE A 46 -0.18 5.06 -2.42
CA PHE A 46 -0.87 6.35 -2.38
C PHE A 46 -0.87 6.99 -3.77
N ALA A 47 -1.98 7.65 -4.12
CA ALA A 47 -2.10 8.43 -5.34
C ALA A 47 -2.07 9.92 -4.99
N LYS A 48 -1.33 10.71 -5.77
CA LYS A 48 -1.43 12.16 -5.66
C LYS A 48 -2.79 12.62 -6.18
N ARG A 49 -3.52 13.38 -5.37
CA ARG A 49 -4.82 13.98 -5.71
C ARG A 49 -4.80 15.45 -5.36
N ARG A 50 -5.41 16.28 -6.20
CA ARG A 50 -5.66 17.68 -5.87
C ARG A 50 -6.97 17.77 -5.11
N ASP A 51 -6.93 18.34 -3.91
CA ASP A 51 -8.13 18.65 -3.14
C ASP A 51 -8.91 19.78 -3.83
N GLU A 52 -10.18 19.52 -4.16
CA GLU A 52 -11.00 20.44 -4.96
C GLU A 52 -11.38 21.71 -4.19
N LYS A 53 -11.40 21.67 -2.85
CA LYS A 53 -11.79 22.80 -2.00
C LYS A 53 -10.64 23.76 -1.72
N SER A 54 -9.46 23.21 -1.39
CA SER A 54 -8.27 23.97 -1.02
C SER A 54 -7.28 24.16 -2.17
N GLY A 55 -7.43 23.42 -3.27
CA GLY A 55 -6.53 23.44 -4.42
C GLY A 55 -5.14 22.83 -4.13
N LYS A 56 -4.90 22.33 -2.92
CA LYS A 56 -3.64 21.72 -2.49
C LYS A 56 -3.50 20.29 -3.00
N GLU A 57 -2.26 19.88 -3.23
CA GLU A 57 -1.95 18.48 -3.52
C GLU A 57 -1.91 17.68 -2.22
N ARG A 58 -2.54 16.51 -2.23
CA ARG A 58 -2.67 15.58 -1.11
C ARG A 58 -2.47 14.15 -1.58
N TRP A 59 -2.10 13.27 -0.66
CA TRP A 59 -1.96 11.84 -0.92
C TRP A 59 -3.25 11.11 -0.54
N GLU A 60 -3.84 10.38 -1.49
CA GLU A 60 -5.01 9.54 -1.30
C GLU A 60 -4.55 8.09 -1.09
N PHE A 61 -4.92 7.46 0.03
CA PHE A 61 -4.64 6.05 0.25
C PHE A 61 -5.39 5.18 -0.76
N ILE A 62 -4.68 4.25 -1.41
CA ILE A 62 -5.27 3.33 -2.38
C ILE A 62 -5.49 1.96 -1.74
N THR A 63 -4.40 1.35 -1.29
CA THR A 63 -4.40 -0.03 -0.78
C THR A 63 -3.04 -0.40 -0.20
N VAL A 64 -2.98 -1.57 0.43
CA VAL A 64 -1.73 -2.21 0.90
C VAL A 64 -1.55 -3.57 0.22
N ARG A 65 -0.30 -3.95 -0.10
CA ARG A 65 0.02 -5.27 -0.67
C ARG A 65 1.28 -5.86 -0.07
N ILE A 66 1.21 -7.14 0.29
CA ILE A 66 2.39 -7.94 0.63
C ILE A 66 3.18 -8.23 -0.65
N GLY A 67 4.50 -8.07 -0.58
CA GLY A 67 5.40 -8.34 -1.69
C GLY A 67 6.76 -7.66 -1.50
N ASP A 68 7.73 -8.06 -2.33
CA ASP A 68 9.12 -7.60 -2.20
C ASP A 68 9.44 -6.43 -3.16
N ALA A 69 8.46 -5.96 -3.92
CA ALA A 69 8.60 -4.86 -4.87
C ALA A 69 7.37 -3.91 -4.81
N PRO A 70 7.55 -2.59 -5.07
CA PRO A 70 6.50 -1.59 -5.04
C PRO A 70 5.59 -1.68 -6.29
N ILE A 71 4.92 -2.82 -6.48
CA ILE A 71 4.06 -3.08 -7.63
C ILE A 71 2.59 -3.00 -7.21
N LEU A 72 1.85 -2.06 -7.79
CA LEU A 72 0.40 -1.95 -7.69
C LEU A 72 -0.25 -2.79 -8.80
N TYR A 73 -0.66 -4.01 -8.43
CA TYR A 73 -1.47 -4.84 -9.32
C TYR A 73 -2.89 -4.30 -9.42
N THR A 74 -3.34 -4.14 -10.66
CA THR A 74 -4.71 -3.79 -11.03
C THR A 74 -5.37 -5.01 -11.67
N VAL A 75 -6.65 -5.24 -11.35
CA VAL A 75 -7.34 -6.48 -11.72
C VAL A 75 -8.29 -6.31 -12.90
N ASN A 76 -8.44 -5.08 -13.40
CA ASN A 76 -9.21 -4.78 -14.61
C ASN A 76 -8.67 -3.57 -15.36
N ASP A 77 -9.07 -3.44 -16.63
CA ASP A 77 -8.60 -2.39 -17.54
C ASP A 77 -8.99 -0.98 -17.07
N LYS A 78 -10.11 -0.83 -16.34
CA LYS A 78 -10.56 0.47 -15.82
C LYS A 78 -9.61 0.97 -14.72
N GLN A 79 -9.25 0.10 -13.78
CA GLN A 79 -8.28 0.42 -12.73
C GLN A 79 -6.90 0.71 -13.31
N TYR A 80 -6.41 -0.15 -14.22
CA TYR A 80 -5.12 0.05 -14.87
C TYR A 80 -5.03 1.41 -15.55
N ARG A 81 -6.02 1.76 -16.40
CA ARG A 81 -6.04 3.05 -17.11
C ARG A 81 -6.16 4.25 -16.17
N ASN A 82 -6.80 4.11 -15.02
CA ASN A 82 -6.91 5.19 -14.04
C ASN A 82 -5.58 5.39 -13.31
N PHE A 83 -5.02 4.33 -12.72
CA PHE A 83 -3.82 4.44 -11.90
C PHE A 83 -2.54 4.68 -12.70
N SER A 84 -2.43 4.16 -13.94
CA SER A 84 -1.24 4.37 -14.79
C SER A 84 -1.05 5.83 -15.22
N LYS A 85 -2.08 6.68 -15.07
CA LYS A 85 -2.02 8.11 -15.38
C LYS A 85 -1.71 8.99 -14.16
N ARG A 86 -1.69 8.41 -12.96
CA ARG A 86 -1.50 9.12 -11.70
C ARG A 86 -0.07 8.96 -11.22
N GLU A 87 0.38 9.93 -10.43
CA GLU A 87 1.59 9.76 -9.64
C GLU A 87 1.25 8.85 -8.45
N ILE A 88 1.75 7.60 -8.52
CA ILE A 88 1.56 6.60 -7.48
C ILE A 88 2.90 6.37 -6.78
N VAL A 89 2.87 6.48 -5.45
CA VAL A 89 4.00 6.19 -4.58
C VAL A 89 3.70 4.98 -3.70
N ALA A 90 4.76 4.31 -3.28
CA ALA A 90 4.73 3.17 -2.39
C ALA A 90 5.62 3.45 -1.18
N VAL A 91 5.09 3.22 0.01
CA VAL A 91 5.82 3.29 1.28
C VAL A 91 6.02 1.86 1.78
N PRO A 92 7.25 1.45 2.18
CA PRO A 92 7.47 0.17 2.83
C PRO A 92 6.57 -0.02 4.06
N ALA A 93 5.89 -1.15 4.11
CA ALA A 93 4.95 -1.51 5.16
C ALA A 93 5.26 -2.91 5.71
N ASP A 94 5.05 -3.06 7.01
CA ASP A 94 5.17 -4.31 7.74
C ASP A 94 3.78 -4.90 7.95
N PHE A 95 3.63 -6.19 7.61
CA PHE A 95 2.40 -6.95 7.79
C PHE A 95 2.61 -7.98 8.89
N ILE A 96 1.83 -7.87 9.96
CA ILE A 96 1.89 -8.76 11.12
C ILE A 96 0.57 -9.52 11.18
N TRP A 97 0.63 -10.84 11.22
CA TRP A 97 -0.57 -11.68 11.32
C TRP A 97 -1.07 -11.72 12.76
N ASN A 98 -2.29 -11.24 12.99
CA ASN A 98 -3.02 -11.46 14.23
C ASN A 98 -3.74 -12.81 14.16
N LEU A 99 -3.26 -13.78 14.94
CA LEU A 99 -3.82 -15.14 14.96
C LEU A 99 -5.22 -15.20 15.59
N GLU A 100 -5.47 -14.38 16.61
CA GLU A 100 -6.75 -14.36 17.34
C GLU A 100 -7.86 -13.83 16.44
N GLU A 101 -7.60 -12.71 15.78
CA GLU A 101 -8.57 -12.04 14.91
C GLU A 101 -8.58 -12.59 13.48
N LYS A 102 -7.57 -13.40 13.11
CA LYS A 102 -7.34 -13.90 11.75
C LYS A 102 -7.27 -12.78 10.70
N ILE A 103 -6.62 -11.67 11.06
CA ILE A 103 -6.42 -10.52 10.18
C ILE A 103 -4.94 -10.12 10.10
N TRP A 104 -4.59 -9.43 9.02
CA TRP A 104 -3.31 -8.75 8.90
C TRP A 104 -3.38 -7.37 9.53
N THR A 105 -2.58 -7.12 10.55
CA THR A 105 -2.27 -5.76 11.02
C THR A 105 -1.18 -5.19 10.13
N VAL A 106 -1.34 -3.94 9.70
CA VAL A 106 -0.42 -3.28 8.77
C VAL A 106 0.06 -1.98 9.38
N SER A 107 1.37 -1.74 9.35
CA SER A 107 1.98 -0.49 9.76
C SER A 107 3.06 -0.07 8.76
N TRP A 108 3.21 1.22 8.54
CA TRP A 108 4.33 1.80 7.78
C TRP A 108 4.96 2.91 8.62
N LYS A 109 6.27 3.08 8.48
CA LYS A 109 7.05 3.94 9.38
C LYS A 109 6.88 5.43 9.07
N GLU A 110 6.72 5.79 7.79
CA GLU A 110 6.68 7.17 7.35
C GLU A 110 5.56 7.38 6.33
N ASP A 111 4.74 8.40 6.55
CA ASP A 111 3.78 8.83 5.53
C ASP A 111 4.50 9.44 4.32
N PRO A 112 3.93 9.36 3.10
CA PRO A 112 4.45 10.11 1.98
C PRO A 112 4.48 11.62 2.30
N PRO A 113 5.50 12.37 1.85
CA PRO A 113 5.65 13.77 2.18
C PRO A 113 4.46 14.59 1.64
N GLY A 114 3.64 15.14 2.54
CA GLY A 114 2.44 15.93 2.23
C GLY A 114 1.25 15.58 3.12
N ASP A 115 0.14 16.30 2.98
CA ASP A 115 -1.12 15.96 3.67
C ASP A 115 -1.68 14.66 3.09
N ILE A 116 -2.03 13.69 3.92
CA ILE A 116 -2.87 12.55 3.52
C ILE A 116 -4.34 12.96 3.60
N LEU A 117 -5.09 12.69 2.52
CA LEU A 117 -6.54 12.70 2.52
C LEU A 117 -7.02 11.49 3.32
N ASP A 118 -7.10 11.68 4.63
CA ASP A 118 -7.56 10.66 5.55
C ASP A 118 -9.08 10.76 5.71
N GLU A 119 -9.82 10.27 4.71
CA GLU A 119 -11.27 10.07 4.86
C GLU A 119 -11.59 8.93 5.84
N THR A 120 -10.57 8.17 6.29
CA THR A 120 -10.69 7.09 7.29
C THR A 120 -10.39 7.51 8.73
N ARG A 121 -9.72 8.65 8.97
CA ARG A 121 -9.53 9.26 10.31
C ARG A 121 -10.75 10.08 10.77
N GLU A 122 -11.97 9.63 10.45
CA GLU A 122 -13.11 10.14 11.21
C GLU A 122 -13.09 9.56 12.63
N LYS A 123 -12.66 10.41 13.56
CA LYS A 123 -12.95 10.42 15.00
C LYS A 123 -12.30 9.35 15.86
N THR A 124 -11.12 9.68 16.36
CA THR A 124 -10.79 9.39 17.77
C THR A 124 -10.35 10.67 18.47
N ASP A 125 -11.18 11.70 18.43
CA ASP A 125 -11.26 12.63 19.55
C ASP A 125 -12.33 12.05 20.49
N GLY A 126 -11.86 11.24 21.44
CA GLY A 126 -12.66 10.86 22.60
C GLY A 126 -12.71 12.03 23.59
N PRO A 127 -13.80 12.14 24.38
CA PRO A 127 -14.15 13.31 25.21
C PRO A 127 -13.10 13.71 26.25
#